data_AF-D5RNI8-F1
#
_entry.id   AF-D5RNI8-F1
#
_cell.length_a   1.000
_cell.length_b   1.000
_cell.length_c   1.000
_cell.angle_alpha   90.00
_cell.angle_beta   90.00
_cell.angle_gamma   90.00
#
_symmetry.space_group_name_H-M   'P 1'
#
loop_
_entity.id
_entity.type
_entity.pdbx_description
1 polymer ?
#
loop_
_entity_poly.entity_id
_entity_poly.type
_entity_poly.pdbx_seq_one_letter_code
_entity_poly.pdbx_strand_id
1 'polypeptide(L)' 'MSAARPVPVLVIVPPRVLLLDIAGPVEVLRKANLEQEALRFSVAYHAPAGRAGSSVGLELAGLAPL' A
#
# COMPACT_ATOMS: atom_id res chain seq x y z
N MET A 1 -4.93 10.68 -26.44
CA MET A 1 -4.21 9.98 -25.36
C MET A 1 -5.13 8.90 -24.81
N SER A 2 -4.73 7.63 -24.82
CA SER A 2 -5.54 6.57 -24.19
C SER A 2 -5.47 6.74 -22.68
N ALA A 3 -6.60 6.67 -21.98
CA ALA A 3 -6.62 6.77 -20.53
C ALA A 3 -5.83 5.60 -19.91
N ALA A 4 -5.05 5.90 -18.89
CA ALA A 4 -4.23 4.91 -18.21
C ALA A 4 -5.11 3.82 -17.58
N ARG A 5 -4.72 2.54 -17.73
CA ARG A 5 -5.51 1.42 -17.20
C ARG A 5 -5.37 1.35 -15.68
N PRO A 6 -6.47 1.39 -14.90
CA PRO A 6 -6.40 1.29 -13.45
C PRO A 6 -6.04 -0.12 -13.00
N VAL A 7 -5.24 -0.22 -11.95
CA VAL A 7 -4.85 -1.46 -11.28
C VAL A 7 -5.04 -1.27 -9.77
N PRO A 8 -6.12 -1.81 -9.17
CA PRO A 8 -6.29 -1.76 -7.73
C PRO A 8 -5.31 -2.72 -7.04
N VAL A 9 -4.68 -2.25 -5.96
CA VAL A 9 -3.73 -3.02 -5.16
C VAL A 9 -4.17 -2.97 -3.71
N LEU A 10 -4.52 -4.13 -3.17
CA LEU A 10 -4.90 -4.29 -1.78
C LEU A 10 -3.69 -4.76 -0.97
N VAL A 11 -3.27 -3.95 0.00
CA VAL A 11 -2.21 -4.30 0.94
C VAL A 11 -2.84 -4.72 2.25
N ILE A 12 -2.64 -5.98 2.64
CA ILE A 12 -3.08 -6.50 3.93
C ILE A 12 -2.00 -6.23 4.97
N VAL A 13 -2.35 -5.50 6.02
CA VAL A 13 -1.46 -5.14 7.12
C VAL A 13 -1.74 -6.04 8.32
N PRO A 14 -0.90 -7.05 8.58
CA PRO A 14 -1.05 -7.90 9.76
C PRO A 14 -0.61 -7.18 11.04
N PRO A 15 -1.00 -7.68 12.22
CA PRO A 15 -0.41 -7.23 13.48
C PRO A 15 1.11 -7.43 13.50
N ARG A 16 1.85 -6.48 14.06
CA ARG A 16 3.34 -6.47 14.12
C ARG A 16 3.99 -6.55 12.73
N VAL A 17 3.46 -5.79 11.78
CA VAL A 17 3.98 -5.77 10.40
C VAL A 17 5.45 -5.33 10.34
N LEU A 18 6.20 -5.93 9.42
CA LEU A 18 7.54 -5.44 9.04
C LEU A 18 7.35 -4.28 8.05
N LEU A 19 7.71 -3.06 8.45
CA LEU A 19 7.46 -1.87 7.61
C LEU A 19 8.16 -1.93 6.25
N LEU A 20 9.34 -2.54 6.18
CA LEU A 20 10.11 -2.66 4.94
C LEU A 20 9.43 -3.57 3.91
N ASP A 21 8.71 -4.60 4.37
CA ASP A 21 7.98 -5.53 3.51
C ASP A 21 6.82 -4.83 2.78
N ILE A 22 6.25 -3.76 3.38
CA ILE A 22 5.23 -2.93 2.74
C ILE A 22 5.88 -1.78 1.95
N ALA A 23 6.82 -1.06 2.57
CA ALA A 23 7.37 0.15 2.00
C ALA A 23 8.09 -0.10 0.67
N GLY A 24 8.87 -1.18 0.57
CA GLY A 24 9.61 -1.52 -0.64
C GLY A 24 8.69 -1.69 -1.86
N PRO A 25 7.77 -2.68 -1.85
CA PRO A 25 6.85 -2.92 -2.96
C PRO A 25 5.96 -1.72 -3.30
N VAL A 26 5.40 -1.02 -2.30
CA VAL A 26 4.52 0.13 -2.54
C VAL A 26 5.29 1.29 -3.20
N GLU A 27 6.53 1.54 -2.78
CA GLU A 27 7.33 2.63 -3.36
C GLU A 27 7.64 2.36 -4.84
N VAL A 28 7.85 1.11 -5.22
CA VAL A 28 8.00 0.72 -6.63
C VAL A 28 6.73 1.05 -7.43
N LEU A 29 5.54 0.75 -6.90
CA LEU A 29 4.27 1.09 -7.56
C LEU A 29 4.07 2.61 -7.68
N ARG A 30 4.43 3.35 -6.63
CA ARG A 30 4.38 4.82 -6.62
C ARG A 30 5.32 5.40 -7.68
N LYS A 31 6.55 4.89 -7.78
CA LYS A 31 7.51 5.29 -8.82
C LYS A 31 7.01 4.92 -10.21
N ALA A 32 6.45 3.73 -10.40
CA ALA A 32 5.85 3.35 -11.68
C ALA A 32 4.73 4.32 -12.11
N ASN A 33 3.92 4.84 -11.17
CA ASN A 33 2.92 5.86 -11.51
C ASN A 33 3.53 7.20 -11.98
N LEU A 34 4.78 7.50 -11.65
CA LEU A 34 5.50 8.71 -12.07
C LEU A 34 6.26 8.52 -13.39
N GLU A 35 6.87 7.35 -13.59
CA GLU A 35 7.76 7.08 -14.73
C GLU A 35 7.03 6.61 -15.99
N GLN A 36 5.78 6.17 -15.88
CA GLN A 36 4.98 5.71 -17.03
C GLN A 36 3.51 6.11 -16.94
N GLU A 37 2.79 6.01 -18.07
CA GLU A 37 1.37 6.40 -18.19
C GLU A 37 0.42 5.30 -18.67
N ALA A 38 0.92 4.10 -18.97
CA ALA A 38 0.10 2.98 -19.42
C ALA A 38 -0.82 2.45 -18.30
N LEU A 39 -0.31 2.42 -17.06
CA LEU A 39 -0.98 1.89 -15.87
C LEU A 39 -1.10 2.93 -14.77
N ARG A 40 -2.14 2.81 -13.94
CA ARG A 40 -2.30 3.57 -12.69
C ARG A 40 -2.59 2.62 -11.54
N PHE A 41 -1.61 2.47 -10.64
CA PHE A 41 -1.74 1.66 -9.44
C PHE A 41 -2.41 2.47 -8.34
N SER A 42 -3.54 1.99 -7.83
CA SER A 42 -4.25 2.58 -6.68
C SER A 42 -4.10 1.65 -5.48
N VAL A 43 -3.39 2.10 -4.45
CA VAL A 43 -3.06 1.27 -3.27
C VAL A 43 -4.02 1.59 -2.13
N ALA A 44 -4.64 0.55 -1.56
CA ALA A 44 -5.45 0.63 -0.35
C ALA A 44 -4.89 -0.31 0.73
N TYR A 45 -4.86 0.15 1.98
CA TYR A 45 -4.36 -0.61 3.11
C TYR A 45 -5.50 -1.10 3.97
N HIS A 46 -5.58 -2.41 4.19
CA HIS A 46 -6.61 -3.04 5.00
C HIS A 46 -6.00 -3.86 6.13
N ALA A 47 -6.69 -3.91 7.26
CA ALA A 47 -6.27 -4.64 8.44
C ALA A 47 -7.47 -5.11 9.27
N PRO A 48 -7.27 -6.05 10.22
CA PRO A 48 -8.33 -6.45 11.15
C PRO A 48 -8.87 -5.31 12.03
N ALA A 49 -8.11 -4.22 12.19
CA ALA A 49 -8.50 -3.02 12.92
C ALA A 49 -7.95 -1.77 12.24
N GLY A 50 -8.49 -0.58 12.55
CA GLY A 50 -8.07 0.67 11.94
C GLY A 50 -6.63 1.13 12.26
N ARG A 51 -5.92 0.35 13.09
CA ARG A 51 -4.54 0.56 13.53
C ARG A 51 -3.81 -0.77 13.60
N ALA A 52 -2.51 -0.76 13.35
CA ALA A 52 -1.63 -1.92 13.52
C ALA A 52 -0.26 -1.49 14.04
N GLY A 53 0.26 -2.20 15.04
CA GLY A 53 1.66 -2.05 15.45
C GLY A 53 2.62 -2.66 14.43
N SER A 54 3.85 -2.15 14.39
CA SER A 54 4.96 -2.69 13.59
C SER A 54 6.03 -3.35 14.47
N SER A 55 6.93 -4.12 13.85
CA SER A 55 8.04 -4.78 14.55
C SER A 55 9.07 -3.81 15.15
N VAL A 56 9.07 -2.54 14.73
CA VAL A 56 9.98 -1.51 15.22
C VAL A 56 9.34 -0.59 16.26
N GLY A 57 8.14 -0.96 16.76
CA GLY A 57 7.43 -0.22 17.80
C GLY A 57 6.65 1.01 17.33
N LEU A 58 6.62 1.28 16.02
CA LEU A 58 5.77 2.32 15.43
C LEU A 58 4.36 1.80 15.18
N GLU A 59 3.36 2.69 15.28
CA GLU A 59 1.97 2.39 14.94
C GLU A 59 1.63 2.92 13.54
N LEU A 60 0.94 2.10 12.76
CA LEU A 60 0.24 2.49 11.55
C LEU A 60 -1.22 2.77 11.88
N ALA A 61 -1.75 3.89 11.41
CA ALA A 61 -3.15 4.28 11.57
C ALA A 61 -3.81 4.56 10.20
N GLY A 62 -5.13 4.68 10.19
CA GLY A 62 -5.90 4.96 8.96
C GLY A 62 -6.08 3.74 8.07
N LEU A 63 -5.97 2.53 8.63
CA LEU A 63 -6.18 1.28 7.92
C LEU A 63 -7.69 1.04 7.77
N ALA A 64 -8.12 0.60 6.59
CA ALA A 64 -9.51 0.18 6.40
C ALA A 64 -9.76 -1.19 7.04
N PRO A 65 -10.96 -1.45 7.59
CA PRO A 65 -11.29 -2.79 8.07
C PRO A 65 -11.37 -3.78 6.90
N LEU A 66 -11.09 -5.06 7.20
CA LEU A 66 -11.39 -6.19 6.32
C LEU A 66 -12.84 -6.65 6.48
#